data_AF-A0A7V9G2W0-F1
#
_entry.id   AF-A0A7V9G2W0-F1
#
_cell.length_a   1.000
_cell.length_b   1.000
_cell.length_c   1.000
_cell.angle_alpha   90.00
_cell.angle_beta   90.00
_cell.angle_gamma   90.00
#
_symmetry.space_group_name_H-M   'P 1'
#
loop_
_entity.id
_entity.type
_entity.pdbx_description
1 polymer ?
#
loop_
_entity_poly.entity_id
_entity_poly.type
_entity_poly.pdbx_seq_one_letter_code
_entity_poly.pdbx_strand_id
1 'polypeptide(L)' 'MLKWSVIFFVIALIAAFFGFGGIANDMAGIAKILFFVFLVIFVITTIMHLVNRRSP' A
#
# COMPACT_ATOMS: atom_id res chain seq x y z
N MET A 1 13.23 -26.66 1.62
CA MET A 1 12.72 -25.27 1.52
C MET A 1 11.59 -25.15 0.50
N LEU A 2 11.77 -25.52 -0.77
CA LEU A 2 10.71 -25.44 -1.80
C LEU A 2 9.37 -26.09 -1.42
N LYS A 3 9.38 -27.28 -0.78
CA LYS A 3 8.14 -27.95 -0.34
C LYS A 3 7.33 -27.09 0.64
N TRP A 4 8.01 -26.41 1.57
CA TRP A 4 7.37 -25.53 2.54
C TRP A 4 6.83 -24.25 1.89
N SER A 5 7.59 -23.63 0.97
CA SER A 5 7.12 -22.44 0.23
C SER A 5 5.86 -22.72 -0.58
N VAL A 6 5.76 -23.88 -1.24
CA VAL A 6 4.57 -24.27 -2.00
C VAL A 6 3.36 -24.48 -1.07
N ILE A 7 3.57 -25.10 0.10
CA ILE A 7 2.50 -25.28 1.09
C ILE A 7 1.99 -23.93 1.60
N PHE A 8 2.89 -23.01 1.97
CA PHE A 8 2.50 -21.66 2.40
C PHE A 8 1.81 -20.87 1.29
N PHE A 9 2.22 -21.04 0.04
CA PHE A 9 1.58 -20.39 -1.11
C PHE A 9 0.13 -20.85 -1.29
N VAL A 10 -0.13 -22.16 -1.17
CA VAL A 10 -1.49 -22.71 -1.24
C VAL A 10 -2.34 -22.23 -0.07
N ILE A 11 -1.80 -22.21 1.15
CA ILE A 11 -2.49 -21.68 2.33
C ILE A 11 -2.84 -20.20 2.15
N ALA A 12 -1.92 -19.40 1.60
CA ALA A 12 -2.15 -17.98 1.33
C ALA A 12 -3.26 -17.76 0.30
N LEU A 13 -3.34 -18.58 -0.76
CA LEU A 13 -4.44 -18.53 -1.72
C LEU A 13 -5.78 -18.88 -1.09
N ILE A 14 -5.85 -19.94 -0.29
CA ILE A 14 -7.07 -20.32 0.43
C ILE A 14 -7.48 -19.19 1.38
N ALA A 15 -6.54 -18.66 2.17
CA ALA A 15 -6.80 -17.53 3.07
C ALA A 15 -7.25 -16.26 2.30
N ALA A 16 -6.71 -16.01 1.11
CA ALA A 16 -7.14 -14.91 0.25
C ALA A 16 -8.59 -15.10 -0.22
N PHE A 17 -8.95 -16.29 -0.73
CA PHE A 17 -10.31 -16.56 -1.19
C PHE A 17 -11.35 -16.55 -0.05
N PHE A 18 -11.01 -17.11 1.11
CA PHE A 18 -11.95 -17.24 2.23
C PHE A 18 -11.95 -16.04 3.20
N GLY A 19 -10.84 -15.33 3.35
CA GLY A 19 -10.66 -14.29 4.38
C GLY A 19 -10.61 -12.85 3.87
N PHE A 20 -10.18 -12.62 2.63
CA PHE A 20 -9.98 -11.25 2.13
C PHE A 20 -11.24 -10.60 1.54
N GLY A 21 -12.31 -11.34 1.20
CA GLY A 21 -13.50 -10.77 0.56
C GLY A 21 -14.21 -9.68 1.40
N GLY A 22 -14.28 -9.86 2.72
CA GLY A 22 -14.88 -8.87 3.62
C GLY A 22 -13.91 -7.77 4.04
N ILE A 23 -12.67 -8.14 4.40
CA ILE A 23 -11.65 -7.23 4.92
C ILE A 23 -11.13 -6.28 3.83
N ALA A 24 -11.13 -6.71 2.56
CA ALA A 24 -10.70 -5.88 1.45
C ALA A 24 -11.54 -4.60 1.30
N ASN A 25 -12.84 -4.64 1.62
CA ASN A 25 -13.70 -3.45 1.57
C ASN A 25 -13.36 -2.44 2.66
N ASP A 26 -13.17 -2.88 3.90
CA ASP A 26 -12.78 -1.99 5.00
C ASP A 26 -11.38 -1.41 4.78
N MET A 27 -10.45 -2.24 4.30
CA MET A 27 -9.09 -1.80 3.97
C MET A 27 -9.08 -0.83 2.77
N ALA A 28 -10.00 -0.95 1.83
CA ALA A 28 -10.13 0.02 0.73
C ALA A 28 -10.49 1.42 1.22
N GLY A 29 -11.27 1.54 2.31
CA GLY A 29 -11.54 2.83 2.96
C GLY A 29 -10.28 3.45 3.56
N ILE A 30 -9.52 2.66 4.32
CA ILE A 30 -8.27 3.08 4.97
C ILE A 30 -7.21 3.45 3.91
N ALA A 31 -7.10 2.67 2.85
CA ALA A 31 -6.18 2.92 1.75
C ALA A 31 -6.42 4.28 1.06
N LYS A 32 -7.68 4.68 0.89
CA LYS A 32 -8.03 6.00 0.31
C LYS A 32 -7.55 7.15 1.19
N ILE A 33 -7.73 7.04 2.51
CA ILE A 33 -7.28 8.06 3.47
C ILE A 33 -5.76 8.18 3.41
N LEU A 34 -5.05 7.05 3.49
CA LEU A 34 -3.59 7.02 3.45
C LEU A 34 -3.04 7.56 2.12
N PHE A 35 -3.68 7.22 1.00
CA PHE A 35 -3.33 7.74 -0.32
C PHE A 35 -3.44 9.27 -0.38
N PHE A 36 -4.52 9.85 0.16
CA PHE A 36 -4.68 11.30 0.19
C PHE A 36 -3.65 11.98 1.10
N VAL A 37 -3.39 11.43 2.28
CA VAL A 37 -2.35 11.93 3.19
C VAL A 37 -0.99 11.90 2.49
N PHE A 38 -0.64 10.78 1.88
CA PHE A 38 0.59 10.62 1.12
C PHE A 38 0.67 11.62 -0.04
N LEU A 39 -0.43 11.82 -0.79
CA LEU A 39 -0.49 12.75 -1.91
C LEU A 39 -0.26 14.19 -1.45
N VAL A 40 -0.88 14.63 -0.35
CA VAL A 40 -0.68 15.98 0.20
C VAL A 40 0.78 16.18 0.59
N ILE A 41 1.37 15.23 1.33
CA ILE A 41 2.79 15.30 1.72
C ILE A 41 3.69 15.27 0.48
N PHE A 42 3.40 14.41 -0.50
CA PHE A 42 4.13 14.30 -1.75
C PHE A 42 4.10 15.60 -2.54
N VAL A 43 2.95 16.26 -2.63
CA VAL A 43 2.82 17.56 -3.32
C VAL A 43 3.60 18.64 -2.57
N ILE A 44 3.46 18.73 -1.25
CA ILE A 44 4.18 19.72 -0.43
C ILE A 44 5.69 19.53 -0.57
N THR A 45 6.18 18.29 -0.40
CA THR A 45 7.60 17.97 -0.55
C THR A 45 8.10 18.22 -1.97
N THR A 46 7.34 17.87 -2.99
CA THR A 46 7.68 18.13 -4.40
C THR A 46 7.79 19.63 -4.67
N ILE A 47 6.82 20.44 -4.20
CA ILE A 47 6.85 21.89 -4.38
C ILE A 47 8.03 22.50 -3.62
N MET A 48 8.25 22.12 -2.36
CA MET A 48 9.40 22.58 -1.59
C MET A 48 10.72 22.22 -2.29
N HIS A 49 10.86 20.99 -2.80
CA HIS A 49 12.06 20.57 -3.51
C HIS A 49 12.25 21.33 -4.84
N LEU A 50 11.16 21.60 -5.56
CA LEU A 50 11.19 22.35 -6.82
C LEU A 50 11.56 23.81 -6.58
N VAL A 51 11.05 24.43 -5.51
CA VAL A 51 11.33 25.81 -5.12
C VAL A 51 12.75 25.96 -4.58
N ASN A 52 13.22 24.99 -3.76
CA ASN A 52 14.54 25.04 -3.14
C ASN A 52 15.69 24.70 -4.10
N ARG A 53 15.39 24.26 -5.33
CA ARG A 53 16.38 24.11 -6.42
C ARG A 53 16.84 25.45 -7.04
N ARG A 54 16.38 26.59 -6.52
CA ARG A 54 16.77 27.94 -6.99
C ARG A 54 17.60 28.75 -6.00
N SER A 55 18.10 28.16 -4.93
CA SER A 55 19.04 28.83 -4.01
C SER A 55 20.46 28.33 -4.30
N PRO A 56 21.31 29.10 -5.02
CA PRO A 56 22.75 28.87 -5.03
C PRO A 56 23.36 29.04 -3.63
#